data_AF-M2LG76-F1
#
_entry.id   AF-M2LG76-F1
#
_cell.length_a   1.000
_cell.length_b   1.000
_cell.length_c   1.000
_cell.angle_alpha   90.00
_cell.angle_beta   90.00
_cell.angle_gamma   90.00
#
_symmetry.space_group_name_H-M   'P 1'
#
loop_
_entity.id
_entity.type
_entity.pdbx_description
1 polymer ?
#
loop_
_entity_poly.entity_id
_entity_poly.type
_entity_poly.pdbx_seq_one_letter_code
_entity_poly.pdbx_strand_id
1 'polypeptide(L)'
;MVRTADGTVAGRIKFHHLTANSIDIIVNGRDLTLSSSYSLGHHRRWGFQSSVTGSCAERLYWKTDKVGSATLETAKFKHERAIAMVQGDLLSFRRGNFSRERYDEIVVTAIAAMEATRRQGKAGKGNAAESAAGRHR
;
A
#
# COMPACT_ATOMS: atom_id res chain seq x y z
N MET A 1 -12.51 -4.78 3.94
CA MET A 1 -13.25 -3.50 4.06
C MET A 1 -12.52 -2.65 5.09
N VAL A 2 -12.36 -1.36 4.83
CA VAL A 2 -11.77 -0.39 5.77
C VAL A 2 -12.89 0.48 6.32
N ARG A 3 -12.93 0.62 7.64
CA ARG A 3 -13.91 1.45 8.36
C ARG A 3 -13.20 2.47 9.23
N THR A 4 -13.80 3.64 9.36
CA THR A 4 -13.44 4.65 10.36
C THR A 4 -13.93 4.22 11.75
N ALA A 5 -13.47 4.91 12.79
CA ALA A 5 -13.83 4.62 14.18
C ALA A 5 -15.34 4.76 14.46
N ASP A 6 -16.02 5.65 13.72
CA ASP A 6 -17.49 5.83 13.76
C ASP A 6 -18.27 4.74 12.99
N GLY A 7 -17.59 3.76 12.40
CA GLY A 7 -18.18 2.67 11.64
C GLY A 7 -18.44 2.97 10.15
N THR A 8 -18.21 4.20 9.69
CA THR A 8 -18.37 4.57 8.27
C THR A 8 -17.38 3.80 7.40
N VAL A 9 -17.82 3.40 6.20
CA VAL A 9 -16.95 2.69 5.25
C VAL A 9 -16.06 3.70 4.52
N ALA A 10 -14.77 3.71 4.84
CA ALA A 10 -13.77 4.52 4.13
C ALA A 10 -13.39 3.91 2.77
N GLY A 11 -13.41 2.58 2.68
CA GLY A 11 -13.13 1.91 1.41
C GLY A 11 -13.21 0.39 1.42
N ARG A 12 -13.03 -0.20 0.23
CA ARG A 12 -13.01 -1.64 -0.01
C ARG A 12 -11.69 -1.98 -0.69
N ILE A 13 -11.11 -3.12 -0.29
CA ILE A 13 -9.84 -3.61 -0.82
C ILE A 13 -10.09 -5.05 -1.26
N LYS A 14 -9.73 -5.38 -2.49
CA LYS A 14 -9.85 -6.71 -3.08
C LYS A 14 -8.50 -7.18 -3.59
N PHE A 15 -8.03 -8.28 -3.01
CA PHE A 15 -6.82 -8.96 -3.45
C PHE A 15 -7.22 -10.13 -4.36
N HIS A 16 -6.61 -10.23 -5.55
CA HIS A 16 -6.90 -11.32 -6.48
C HIS A 16 -6.22 -12.64 -6.10
N HIS A 17 -5.09 -12.58 -5.39
CA HIS A 17 -4.35 -13.74 -4.90
C HIS A 17 -3.36 -13.31 -3.79
N LEU A 18 -2.68 -14.27 -3.14
CA LEU A 18 -1.79 -14.03 -2.01
C LEU A 18 -0.58 -13.13 -2.35
N THR A 19 -0.03 -13.28 -3.55
CA THR A 19 1.14 -12.53 -4.04
C THR A 19 0.77 -11.53 -5.13
N ALA A 20 -0.45 -10.99 -5.07
CA ALA A 20 -0.95 -10.09 -6.10
C ALA A 20 0.03 -8.96 -6.38
N ASN A 21 0.21 -8.65 -7.67
CA ASN A 21 0.96 -7.48 -8.14
C ASN A 21 0.03 -6.30 -8.44
N SER A 22 -1.29 -6.49 -8.29
CA SER A 22 -2.31 -5.46 -8.42
C SER A 22 -3.40 -5.69 -7.37
N ILE A 23 -3.99 -4.61 -6.88
CA ILE A 23 -5.04 -4.63 -5.87
C ILE A 23 -6.11 -3.65 -6.32
N ASP A 24 -7.34 -4.13 -6.43
CA ASP A 24 -8.50 -3.28 -6.69
C ASP A 24 -8.96 -2.65 -5.38
N ILE A 25 -9.12 -1.34 -5.40
CA ILE A 25 -9.51 -0.55 -4.24
C ILE A 25 -10.67 0.36 -4.65
N ILE A 26 -11.66 0.47 -3.78
CA ILE A 26 -12.77 1.43 -3.92
C ILE A 26 -12.71 2.39 -2.74
N VAL A 27 -12.57 3.68 -2.98
CA VAL A 27 -12.57 4.73 -1.94
C VAL A 27 -13.60 5.77 -2.31
N ASN A 28 -14.53 6.08 -1.40
CA ASN A 28 -15.56 7.10 -1.63
C ASN A 28 -16.31 6.93 -2.96
N GLY A 29 -16.60 5.67 -3.33
CA GLY A 29 -17.30 5.31 -4.57
C GLY A 29 -16.45 5.39 -5.85
N ARG A 30 -15.14 5.65 -5.74
CA ARG A 30 -14.20 5.73 -6.87
C ARG A 30 -13.28 4.51 -6.87
N ASP A 31 -13.16 3.90 -8.03
CA ASP A 31 -12.24 2.78 -8.26
C ASP A 31 -10.81 3.30 -8.46
N LEU A 32 -9.85 2.61 -7.85
CA LEU A 32 -8.43 2.83 -8.04
C LEU A 32 -7.69 1.49 -8.01
N THR A 33 -6.62 1.39 -8.79
CA THR A 33 -5.77 0.21 -8.81
C THR A 33 -4.42 0.55 -8.18
N LEU A 34 -4.03 -0.23 -7.18
CA LEU A 34 -2.72 -0.17 -6.56
C LEU A 34 -1.84 -1.26 -7.16
N SER A 35 -0.79 -0.85 -7.88
CA SER A 35 0.06 -1.76 -8.63
C SER A 35 1.47 -1.84 -8.05
N SER A 36 1.96 -3.06 -7.90
CA SER A 36 3.33 -3.34 -7.52
C SER A 36 4.28 -3.01 -8.66
N SER A 37 5.38 -2.34 -8.35
CA SER A 37 6.56 -2.35 -9.20
C SER A 37 7.76 -2.82 -8.39
N TYR A 38 8.49 -3.77 -8.97
CA TYR A 38 9.80 -4.18 -8.48
C TYR A 38 10.85 -3.35 -9.21
N SER A 39 11.45 -2.38 -8.53
CA SER A 39 12.69 -1.78 -9.03
C SER A 39 13.88 -2.57 -8.51
N LEU A 40 14.85 -2.90 -9.37
CA LEU A 40 16.16 -3.40 -8.99
C LEU A 40 16.73 -2.52 -7.85
N GLY A 41 16.83 -3.05 -6.62
CA GLY A 41 17.29 -2.29 -5.44
C GLY A 41 16.45 -2.37 -4.16
N HIS A 42 15.87 -3.53 -3.83
CA HIS A 42 15.35 -3.89 -2.49
C HIS A 42 14.10 -3.19 -1.92
N HIS A 43 13.53 -2.17 -2.56
CA HIS A 43 12.30 -1.53 -2.09
C HIS A 43 11.08 -1.98 -2.88
N ARG A 44 10.06 -2.51 -2.20
CA ARG A 44 8.75 -2.80 -2.80
C ARG A 44 7.97 -1.50 -2.91
N ARG A 45 7.55 -1.18 -4.14
CA ARG A 45 6.75 0.01 -4.41
C ARG A 45 5.34 -0.37 -4.84
N TRP A 46 4.36 0.33 -4.29
CA TRP A 46 2.95 0.20 -4.62
C TRP A 46 2.45 1.55 -5.13
N GLY A 47 2.29 1.67 -6.45
CA GLY A 47 1.90 2.90 -7.11
C GLY A 47 0.42 2.93 -7.43
N PHE A 48 -0.19 4.11 -7.33
CA PHE A 48 -1.57 4.35 -7.75
C PHE A 48 -1.71 5.76 -8.34
N GLN A 49 -2.79 5.96 -9.07
CA GLN A 49 -3.21 7.27 -9.53
C GLN A 49 -4.30 7.76 -8.59
N SER A 50 -4.11 8.95 -7.99
CA SER A 50 -5.13 9.51 -7.12
C SER A 50 -6.42 9.76 -7.91
N SER A 51 -7.52 9.28 -7.36
CA SER A 51 -8.88 9.49 -7.86
C SER A 51 -9.49 10.81 -7.38
N VAL A 52 -8.79 11.51 -6.48
CA VAL A 52 -9.26 12.75 -5.83
C VAL A 52 -8.65 13.99 -6.45
N THR A 53 -7.41 13.92 -6.93
CA THR A 53 -6.81 15.01 -7.71
C THR A 53 -7.30 14.97 -9.16
N GLY A 54 -7.83 16.08 -9.68
CA GLY A 54 -8.40 16.19 -11.03
C GLY A 54 -7.43 15.96 -12.19
N SER A 55 -7.65 16.62 -13.33
CA SER A 55 -7.10 16.32 -14.68
C SER A 55 -5.58 16.11 -14.84
N CYS A 56 -4.76 16.41 -13.83
CA CYS A 56 -3.37 15.93 -13.72
C CYS A 56 -3.30 14.89 -12.60
N ALA A 57 -3.96 13.75 -12.79
CA ALA A 57 -4.15 12.76 -11.73
C ALA A 57 -2.81 12.30 -11.18
N GLU A 58 -2.54 12.73 -9.95
CA GLU A 58 -1.26 12.68 -9.29
C GLU A 58 -0.86 11.22 -9.08
N ARG A 59 0.28 10.82 -9.64
CA ARG A 59 0.79 9.46 -9.44
C ARG A 59 1.55 9.41 -8.12
N LEU A 60 1.04 8.60 -7.21
CA LEU A 60 1.55 8.40 -5.87
C LEU A 60 2.15 7.00 -5.75
N TYR A 61 3.10 6.83 -4.83
CA TYR A 61 3.62 5.51 -4.50
C TYR A 61 3.93 5.36 -3.02
N TRP A 62 3.52 4.21 -2.48
CA TRP A 62 3.98 3.70 -1.21
C TRP A 62 5.29 2.95 -1.42
N LYS A 63 6.37 3.47 -0.85
CA LYS A 63 7.65 2.76 -0.71
C LYS A 63 7.62 2.00 0.61
N THR A 64 7.46 0.68 0.55
CA THR A 64 7.43 -0.19 1.74
C THR A 64 8.80 -0.81 2.00
N ASP A 65 9.18 -0.94 3.26
CA ASP A 65 10.37 -1.70 3.68
C ASP A 65 10.00 -3.13 4.14
N LYS A 66 11.01 -3.88 4.62
CA LYS A 66 10.82 -5.24 5.14
C LYS A 66 10.35 -5.28 6.60
N VAL A 67 10.39 -4.15 7.31
CA VAL A 67 10.21 -4.03 8.77
C VAL A 67 8.79 -3.57 9.12
N GLY A 68 7.95 -3.32 8.10
CA GLY A 68 6.57 -2.89 8.30
C GLY A 68 6.44 -1.37 8.39
N SER A 69 7.32 -0.63 7.71
CA SER A 69 7.14 0.80 7.47
C SER A 69 6.84 1.07 6.00
N ALA A 70 6.16 2.20 5.74
CA ALA A 70 5.89 2.67 4.40
C ALA A 70 5.94 4.19 4.31
N THR A 71 6.44 4.72 3.20
CA THR A 71 6.44 6.16 2.93
C THR A 71 5.67 6.44 1.65
N LEU A 72 4.75 7.40 1.70
CA LEU A 72 4.00 7.88 0.53
C LEU A 72 4.72 9.05 -0.11
N GLU A 73 4.99 8.95 -1.41
CA GLU A 73 5.72 9.94 -2.19
C GLU A 73 5.04 10.20 -3.55
N THR A 74 5.35 11.34 -4.18
CA THR A 74 4.87 11.68 -5.53
C THR A 74 5.86 11.23 -6.60
N ALA A 75 5.36 10.77 -7.76
CA ALA A 75 6.19 10.33 -8.89
C ALA A 75 7.08 11.43 -9.47
N LYS A 76 6.62 12.69 -9.43
CA LYS A 76 7.29 13.83 -10.08
C LYS A 76 8.52 14.33 -9.33
N PHE A 77 8.59 14.15 -8.02
CA PHE A 77 9.67 14.69 -7.20
C PHE A 77 10.33 13.59 -6.37
N LYS A 78 11.22 12.81 -7.01
CA LYS A 78 11.99 11.71 -6.39
C LYS A 78 12.77 12.09 -5.12
N HIS A 79 12.89 13.38 -4.81
CA HIS A 79 13.70 13.90 -3.69
C HIS A 79 12.98 14.89 -2.77
N GLU A 80 11.67 15.15 -2.93
CA GLU A 80 10.95 16.07 -2.03
C GLU A 80 9.83 15.41 -1.21
N ARG A 81 10.03 15.49 0.12
CA ARG A 81 9.16 15.29 1.29
C ARG A 81 7.98 14.33 1.11
N ALA A 82 8.10 13.18 1.80
CA ALA A 82 7.01 12.28 2.12
C ALA A 82 5.69 13.03 2.38
N ILE A 83 4.59 12.53 1.81
CA ILE A 83 3.23 13.01 2.07
C ILE A 83 2.73 12.42 3.39
N ALA A 84 2.94 11.12 3.56
CA ALA A 84 2.54 10.36 4.71
C ALA A 84 3.53 9.23 4.96
N MET A 85 3.49 8.67 6.17
CA MET A 85 4.38 7.61 6.61
C MET A 85 3.63 6.67 7.55
N VAL A 86 3.83 5.37 7.37
CA VAL A 86 3.39 4.31 8.26
C VAL A 86 4.58 3.80 9.06
N GLN A 87 4.45 3.75 10.38
CA GLN A 87 5.40 3.12 11.29
C GLN A 87 4.62 2.25 12.28
N GLY A 88 4.77 0.92 12.16
CA GLY A 88 3.91 -0.02 12.89
C GLY A 88 2.44 0.21 12.50
N ASP A 89 1.60 0.46 13.50
CA ASP A 89 0.17 0.70 13.31
C ASP A 89 -0.20 2.20 13.16
N LEU A 90 0.80 3.08 13.22
CA LEU A 90 0.57 4.54 13.15
C LEU A 90 0.78 5.06 11.73
N LEU A 91 -0.23 5.73 11.18
CA LEU A 91 -0.15 6.53 9.96
C LEU A 91 -0.01 8.02 10.33
N SER A 92 1.07 8.65 9.90
CA SER A 92 1.36 10.07 10.13
C SER A 92 1.40 10.85 8.81
N PHE A 93 0.77 12.01 8.78
CA PHE A 93 0.82 12.93 7.64
C PHE A 93 1.94 13.95 7.84
N ARG A 94 2.80 14.11 6.83
CA ARG A 94 3.98 14.99 6.85
C ARG A 94 3.75 16.32 6.11
N ARG A 95 2.70 16.38 5.28
CA ARG A 95 2.16 17.60 4.64
C ARG A 95 0.67 17.70 4.98
N GLY A 96 0.11 18.91 5.05
CA GLY A 96 -1.25 19.12 5.57
C GLY A 96 -2.04 20.25 4.91
N ASN A 97 -3.16 19.85 4.30
CA ASN A 97 -4.42 20.55 4.00
C ASN A 97 -5.12 19.73 2.89
N PHE A 98 -5.46 18.48 3.22
CA PHE A 98 -6.13 17.58 2.28
C PHE A 98 -7.64 17.61 2.51
N SER A 99 -8.40 17.36 1.44
CA SER A 99 -9.83 17.07 1.60
C SER A 99 -10.00 15.72 2.31
N ARG A 100 -11.18 15.51 2.91
CA ARG A 100 -11.51 14.25 3.59
C ARG A 100 -11.32 13.05 2.64
N GLU A 101 -11.72 13.20 1.39
CA GLU A 101 -11.64 12.13 0.40
C GLU A 101 -10.19 11.72 0.14
N ARG A 102 -9.28 12.70 0.14
CA ARG A 102 -7.85 12.45 -0.02
C ARG A 102 -7.24 11.83 1.23
N TYR A 103 -7.74 12.15 2.43
CA TYR A 103 -7.38 11.42 3.65
C TYR A 103 -7.79 9.94 3.57
N ASP A 104 -9.05 9.66 3.20
CA ASP A 104 -9.55 8.29 3.07
C ASP A 104 -8.75 7.51 2.02
N GLU A 105 -8.42 8.13 0.89
CA GLU A 105 -7.61 7.52 -0.17
C GLU A 105 -6.22 7.12 0.35
N ILE A 106 -5.56 8.01 1.10
CA ILE A 106 -4.25 7.74 1.69
C ILE A 106 -4.35 6.61 2.74
N VAL A 107 -5.36 6.64 3.62
CA VAL A 107 -5.56 5.61 4.65
C VAL A 107 -5.81 4.23 4.03
N VAL A 108 -6.74 4.14 3.08
CA VAL A 108 -7.12 2.85 2.47
C VAL A 108 -5.98 2.28 1.65
N THR A 109 -5.26 3.11 0.88
CA THR A 109 -4.10 2.66 0.10
C THR A 109 -2.92 2.27 0.97
N ALA A 110 -2.71 2.93 2.13
CA ALA A 110 -1.71 2.53 3.11
C ALA A 110 -1.98 1.11 3.63
N ILE A 111 -3.21 0.85 4.08
CA ILE A 111 -3.63 -0.46 4.58
C ILE A 111 -3.45 -1.52 3.50
N ALA A 112 -3.85 -1.23 2.27
CA ALA A 112 -3.70 -2.15 1.14
C ALA A 112 -2.23 -2.49 0.87
N ALA A 113 -1.34 -1.49 0.79
CA ALA A 113 0.08 -1.68 0.53
C ALA A 113 0.77 -2.50 1.65
N MET A 114 0.46 -2.17 2.91
CA MET A 114 1.01 -2.85 4.08
C MET A 114 0.57 -4.32 4.15
N GLU A 115 -0.72 -4.57 3.95
CA GLU A 115 -1.27 -5.92 3.94
C GLU A 115 -0.71 -6.75 2.77
N ALA A 116 -0.52 -6.14 1.60
CA ALA A 116 0.10 -6.80 0.45
C ALA A 116 1.55 -7.21 0.74
N THR A 117 2.34 -6.29 1.31
CA THR A 117 3.73 -6.56 1.70
C THR A 117 3.81 -7.66 2.75
N ARG A 118 2.88 -7.67 3.73
CA ARG A 118 2.76 -8.73 4.74
C ARG A 118 2.43 -10.10 4.13
N ARG A 119 1.48 -10.17 3.19
CA ARG A 119 1.09 -11.42 2.50
C ARG A 119 2.26 -12.00 1.69
N GLN A 120 2.94 -11.16 0.93
CA GLN A 120 4.13 -11.57 0.18
C GLN A 120 5.28 -12.02 1.10
N GLY A 121 5.42 -11.42 2.28
CA GLY A 121 6.39 -11.86 3.30
C GLY A 121 6.07 -13.24 3.89
N LYS A 122 4.79 -13.59 4.03
CA LYS A 122 4.36 -14.94 4.48
C LYS A 122 4.58 -16.01 3.41
N ALA A 123 4.26 -15.71 2.14
CA ALA A 123 4.46 -16.64 1.04
C ALA A 123 5.94 -17.06 0.88
N GLY A 124 6.88 -16.14 1.06
CA GLY A 124 8.32 -16.44 1.01
C GLY A 124 8.85 -17.28 2.18
N LYS A 125 8.11 -17.39 3.30
CA LYS A 125 8.50 -18.22 4.47
C LYS A 125 7.90 -19.62 4.42
N GLY A 126 6.84 -19.85 3.64
CA GLY A 126 6.19 -21.17 3.50
C GLY A 126 7.08 -22.20 2.80
N ASN A 127 7.84 -21.81 1.78
CA ASN A 127 8.69 -22.74 1.02
C ASN A 127 9.99 -23.15 1.73
N ALA A 128 10.40 -22.45 2.79
CA ALA A 128 11.63 -22.77 3.51
C ALA A 128 11.45 -23.87 4.56
N ALA A 129 10.23 -24.05 5.08
CA ALA A 129 9.94 -25.06 6.10
C ALA A 129 9.72 -26.46 5.51
N GLU A 130 9.19 -26.55 4.29
CA GLU A 130 8.88 -27.83 3.65
C GLU A 130 10.10 -28.51 3.02
N SER A 131 11.14 -27.75 2.64
CA SER A 131 12.39 -28.31 2.11
C SER A 131 13.36 -28.83 3.18
N ALA A 132 13.15 -28.51 4.46
CA ALA A 132 14.01 -28.96 5.56
C ALA A 132 13.57 -30.31 6.18
N ALA A 133 12.32 -30.74 5.95
CA ALA A 133 11.78 -31.97 6.53
C ALA A 133 12.03 -33.24 5.69
N GLY A 134 12.61 -33.12 4.49
CA GLY A 134 12.72 -34.21 3.52
C GLY A 134 14.10 -34.85 3.32
N ARG A 135 15.13 -34.46 4.08
CA ARG A 135 16.50 -35.00 3.92
C ARG A 135 16.98 -35.73 5.18
N HIS A 136 16.32 -36.83 5.52
CA HIS A 136 16.92 -37.90 6.30
C HIS A 136 16.23 -39.23 5.96
N ARG A 137 16.68 -39.88 4.89
CA ARG A 137 16.80 -41.33 4.76
C ARG A 137 17.97 -41.64 3.83
#